data_AF-A0A2A5T4P2-F1
#
_entry.id   AF-A0A2A5T4P2-F1
#
_cell.length_a   1.000
_cell.length_b   1.000
_cell.length_c   1.000
_cell.angle_alpha   90.00
_cell.angle_beta   90.00
_cell.angle_gamma   90.00
#
_symmetry.space_group_name_H-M   'P 1'
#
loop_
_entity.id
_entity.type
_entity.pdbx_description
1 polymer ?
#
loop_
_entity_poly.entity_id
_entity_poly.type
_entity_poly.pdbx_seq_one_letter_code
_entity_poly.pdbx_strand_id
1 'polypeptide(L)'
;MIVIAFHQSGYRDFKTYYIYFIYRYFTNKFPKLVSYTRMLRLMQSVLILLCSYFTHCQARLTGIALVDSSTLQVYYNLHILRYQVFKGTEK
;
A
#
# COMPACT_ATOMS: atom_id res chain seq x y z
N MET A 1 -5.41 -4.17 -0.38
CA MET A 1 -5.61 -2.93 -1.17
C MET A 1 -6.29 -1.82 -0.37
N ILE A 2 -7.51 -2.01 0.17
CA ILE A 2 -8.24 -0.97 0.93
C ILE A 2 -7.43 -0.41 2.12
N VAL A 3 -6.81 -1.30 2.90
CA VAL A 3 -5.99 -0.93 4.09
C VAL A 3 -4.71 -0.20 3.70
N ILE A 4 -4.06 -0.64 2.62
CA ILE A 4 -2.85 0.00 2.10
C ILE A 4 -3.18 1.41 1.58
N ALA A 5 -4.25 1.52 0.80
CA ALA A 5 -4.74 2.81 0.31
C ALA A 5 -5.19 3.73 1.46
N PHE A 6 -5.72 3.19 2.56
CA PHE A 6 -5.98 3.97 3.77
C PHE A 6 -4.70 4.62 4.32
N HIS A 7 -3.63 3.84 4.51
CA HIS A 7 -2.34 4.37 4.98
C HIS A 7 -1.74 5.42 4.03
N GLN A 8 -1.96 5.29 2.72
CA GLN A 8 -1.51 6.27 1.72
C GLN A 8 -2.43 7.51 1.60
N SER A 9 -3.69 7.40 2.03
CA SER A 9 -4.71 8.44 1.84
C SER A 9 -4.63 9.60 2.83
N GLY A 10 -3.88 9.45 3.94
CA GLY A 10 -3.75 10.48 4.97
C GLY A 10 -4.99 10.68 5.85
N TYR A 11 -6.03 9.84 5.73
CA TYR A 11 -7.17 9.89 6.64
C TYR A 11 -6.77 9.49 8.06
N ARG A 12 -7.26 10.23 9.06
CA ARG A 12 -7.00 9.95 10.48
C ARG A 12 -7.68 8.68 10.96
N ASP A 13 -8.95 8.51 10.61
CA ASP A 13 -9.78 7.42 11.09
C ASP A 13 -10.20 6.49 9.95
N PHE A 14 -9.97 5.19 10.14
CA PHE A 14 -10.34 4.17 9.15
C PHE A 14 -11.85 4.15 8.89
N LYS A 15 -12.67 4.42 9.91
CA LYS A 15 -14.13 4.48 9.77
C LYS A 15 -14.57 5.57 8.80
N THR A 16 -13.99 6.77 8.93
CA THR A 16 -14.28 7.91 8.06
C THR A 16 -13.84 7.63 6.64
N TYR A 17 -12.63 7.10 6.45
CA TYR A 17 -12.15 6.65 5.15
C TYR A 17 -13.07 5.59 4.52
N TYR A 18 -13.47 4.59 5.28
CA TYR A 18 -14.28 3.49 4.77
C TYR A 18 -15.69 3.93 4.36
N ILE A 19 -16.34 4.74 5.20
CA ILE A 19 -17.71 5.18 4.94
C ILE A 19 -17.74 6.25 3.84
N TYR A 20 -16.87 7.26 3.90
CA TYR A 20 -16.99 8.42 3.01
C TYR A 20 -16.19 8.29 1.71
N PHE A 21 -15.07 7.56 1.71
CA PHE A 21 -14.25 7.40 0.52
C PHE A 21 -14.53 6.07 -0.18
N ILE A 22 -14.41 4.94 0.53
CA ILE A 22 -14.61 3.62 -0.08
C ILE A 22 -16.07 3.45 -0.53
N TYR A 23 -17.05 3.76 0.33
CA TYR A 23 -18.45 3.60 -0.05
C TYR A 23 -18.88 4.52 -1.20
N ARG A 24 -18.22 5.68 -1.37
CA ARG A 24 -18.56 6.65 -2.41
C ARG A 24 -17.88 6.36 -3.76
N TYR A 25 -16.62 5.93 -3.74
CA TYR A 25 -15.81 5.79 -4.96
C TYR A 25 -15.55 4.34 -5.37
N PHE A 26 -15.69 3.39 -4.45
CA PHE A 26 -15.32 1.99 -4.67
C PHE A 26 -16.52 1.03 -4.72
N THR A 27 -17.74 1.47 -4.37
CA THR A 27 -18.97 0.68 -4.54
C THR A 27 -19.18 0.24 -5.98
N ASN A 28 -18.92 1.12 -6.95
CA ASN A 28 -19.02 0.80 -8.37
C ASN A 28 -17.94 -0.20 -8.84
N LYS A 29 -16.77 -0.20 -8.18
CA LYS A 29 -15.66 -1.12 -8.50
C LYS A 29 -15.76 -2.46 -7.78
N PHE A 30 -16.46 -2.48 -6.64
CA PHE A 30 -16.61 -3.63 -5.76
C PHE A 30 -18.08 -3.79 -5.37
N PRO A 31 -18.91 -4.40 -6.25
CA PRO A 31 -20.35 -4.52 -6.02
C PRO A 31 -20.71 -5.35 -4.78
N LYS A 32 -19.78 -6.18 -4.29
CA LYS A 32 -19.89 -6.92 -3.01
C LYS A 32 -18.94 -6.36 -1.96
N LEU A 33 -19.03 -5.06 -1.70
CA LEU A 33 -18.27 -4.44 -0.62
C LEU A 33 -18.72 -5.04 0.73
N VAL A 34 -17.76 -5.50 1.53
CA VAL A 34 -18.04 -6.03 2.87
C VAL A 34 -18.50 -4.90 3.81
N SER A 35 -19.33 -5.22 4.81
CA SER A 35 -19.70 -4.24 5.83
C SER A 35 -18.46 -3.76 6.59
N TYR A 36 -18.51 -2.54 7.13
CA TYR A 36 -17.41 -1.98 7.94
C TYR A 36 -16.95 -2.94 9.04
N THR A 37 -17.89 -3.53 9.78
CA THR A 37 -17.59 -4.47 10.87
C THR A 37 -16.87 -5.73 10.38
N ARG A 38 -17.29 -6.27 9.23
CA ARG A 38 -16.62 -7.43 8.62
C ARG A 38 -15.23 -7.05 8.09
N MET A 39 -15.10 -5.86 7.52
CA MET A 39 -13.81 -5.33 7.08
C MET A 39 -12.85 -5.14 8.26
N LEU A 40 -13.33 -4.65 9.41
CA LEU A 40 -12.51 -4.46 10.61
C LEU A 40 -11.94 -5.79 11.13
N ARG A 41 -12.77 -6.84 11.20
CA ARG A 41 -12.32 -8.19 11.57
C ARG A 41 -11.27 -8.73 10.60
N LEU A 42 -11.50 -8.56 9.29
CA LEU A 42 -10.53 -8.95 8.27
C LEU A 42 -9.22 -8.17 8.38
N MET A 43 -9.27 -6.87 8.73
CA MET A 43 -8.09 -6.06 8.96
C MET A 43 -7.25 -6.61 10.11
N GLN A 44 -7.89 -6.96 11.22
CA GLN A 44 -7.21 -7.54 12.37
C GLN A 44 -6.52 -8.87 12.01
N SER A 45 -7.20 -9.76 11.28
CA SER A 45 -6.59 -11.02 10.84
C SER A 45 -5.43 -10.81 9.87
N VAL A 46 -5.56 -9.85 8.93
CA VAL A 46 -4.50 -9.54 7.97
C VAL A 46 -3.30 -8.92 8.66
N LEU A 47 -3.49 -8.03 9.64
CA LEU A 47 -2.41 -7.43 10.41
C LEU A 47 -1.61 -8.50 11.16
N ILE A 48 -2.28 -9.45 11.80
CA ILE A 48 -1.61 -10.56 12.50
C ILE A 48 -0.76 -11.38 11.53
N LEU A 49 -1.32 -11.71 10.36
CA LEU A 49 -0.61 -12.47 9.32
C LEU A 49 0.60 -11.68 8.79
N LEU A 50 0.43 -10.38 8.56
CA LEU A 50 1.49 -9.49 8.09
C LEU A 50 2.61 -9.40 9.12
N CYS A 51 2.28 -9.19 10.39
CA CYS A 51 3.25 -9.15 11.48
C CYS A 51 4.01 -10.49 11.59
N SER A 52 3.29 -11.62 11.56
CA SER A 52 3.91 -12.94 11.58
C SER A 52 4.86 -13.16 10.40
N TYR A 53 4.45 -12.76 9.19
CA TYR A 53 5.29 -12.81 8.00
C TYR A 53 6.54 -11.93 8.15
N PHE A 54 6.39 -10.69 8.64
CA PHE A 54 7.52 -9.80 8.88
C PHE A 54 8.49 -10.35 9.92
N THR A 55 7.98 -10.88 11.04
CA THR A 55 8.82 -11.53 12.06
C THR A 55 9.54 -12.75 11.50
N HIS A 56 8.88 -13.53 10.63
CA HIS A 56 9.50 -14.67 9.97
C HIS A 56 10.57 -14.25 8.95
N CYS A 57 10.33 -13.19 8.18
CA CYS A 57 11.28 -12.63 7.23
C CYS A 57 12.40 -11.81 7.90
N GLN A 58 12.30 -11.56 9.20
CA GLN A 58 13.30 -10.82 9.94
C GLN A 58 14.57 -11.67 10.06
N ALA A 59 15.63 -11.28 9.34
CA ALA A 59 16.93 -11.88 9.51
C ALA A 59 17.40 -11.74 10.96
N ARG A 60 18.20 -12.70 11.42
CA ARG A 60 18.71 -12.74 12.80
C ARG A 60 19.42 -11.42 13.12
N LEU A 61 18.79 -10.62 13.96
CA LEU A 61 19.27 -9.35 14.47
C LEU A 61 20.64 -9.58 15.14
N THR A 62 21.72 -9.16 14.48
CA THR A 62 23.09 -9.29 15.01
C THR A 62 23.58 -7.95 15.59
N GLY A 63 22.66 -7.06 15.97
CA GLY A 63 22.92 -5.68 16.37
C GLY A 63 21.66 -4.81 16.30
N ILE A 64 21.80 -3.55 15.86
CA ILE A 64 20.71 -2.58 15.72
C ILE A 64 19.98 -2.81 14.38
N ALA A 65 18.65 -2.93 14.38
CA ALA A 65 17.85 -2.91 13.15
C ALA A 65 17.30 -1.52 12.89
N LEU A 66 17.51 -1.02 11.67
CA LEU A 66 17.00 0.26 11.19
C LEU A 66 15.91 -0.03 10.16
N VAL A 67 14.66 0.29 10.50
CA VAL A 67 13.54 0.23 9.56
C VAL A 67 13.50 1.57 8.83
N ASP A 68 14.09 1.62 7.64
CA ASP A 68 14.01 2.81 6.78
C ASP A 68 12.87 2.65 5.76
N SER A 69 12.18 3.76 5.51
CA SER A 69 11.22 3.90 4.41
C SER A 69 11.91 4.30 3.11
N SER A 70 13.22 4.01 2.98
CA SER A 70 13.97 4.27 1.76
C SER A 70 13.29 3.58 0.59
N THR A 71 13.04 4.33 -0.49
CA THR A 71 12.57 3.77 -1.76
C THR A 71 13.48 2.61 -2.13
N LEU A 72 12.89 1.42 -2.32
CA LEU A 72 13.61 0.23 -2.74
C LEU A 72 14.35 0.58 -4.04
N GLN A 73 15.67 0.73 -3.97
CA GLN A 73 16.47 0.98 -5.16
C GLN A 73 16.26 -0.24 -6.06
N VAL A 74 15.50 -0.04 -7.12
CA VAL A 74 15.35 -1.04 -8.17
C VAL A 74 16.73 -1.19 -8.80
N TYR A 75 17.48 -2.18 -8.32
CA TYR A 75 18.69 -2.59 -8.98
C TYR A 75 18.27 -3.05 -10.38
N TYR A 76 18.88 -2.44 -11.39
CA TYR A 76 18.59 -2.53 -12.83
C TYR A 76 17.55 -1.54 -13.40
N ASN A 77 18.01 -0.31 -13.60
CA ASN A 77 17.42 0.73 -14.45
C ASN A 77 17.46 0.40 -15.97
N LEU A 78 17.32 -0.87 -16.37
CA LEU A 78 17.41 -1.28 -17.79
C LEU A 78 16.30 -0.67 -18.67
N HIS A 79 15.22 -0.16 -18.08
CA HIS A 79 14.07 0.41 -18.78
C HIS A 79 13.98 1.94 -18.81
N ILE A 80 14.89 2.68 -18.16
CA ILE A 80 14.85 4.16 -18.15
C ILE A 80 15.11 4.74 -19.54
N LEU A 81 15.92 4.06 -20.37
CA LEU A 81 16.27 4.54 -21.71
C LEU A 81 15.07 4.60 -22.68
N ARG A 82 13.95 3.93 -22.37
CA ARG A 82 12.76 3.90 -23.24
C ARG A 82 11.85 5.13 -23.09
N TYR A 83 12.08 5.98 -22.09
CA TYR A 83 11.24 7.16 -21.83
C TYR A 83 11.72 8.47 -22.50
N GLN A 84 12.79 8.43 -23.30
CA GLN A 84 13.18 9.58 -24.12
C GLN A 84 12.38 9.62 -25.43
N VAL A 85 11.10 10.00 -25.38
CA VAL A 85 10.27 10.17 -26.61
C VAL A 85 10.05 11.65 -26.98
N PHE A 86 10.71 12.61 -26.32
CA PHE A 86 10.67 14.01 -26.74
C PHE A 86 12.05 14.64 -26.71
N LYS A 87 12.78 14.48 -27.83
CA LYS A 87 13.81 15.41 -28.25
C LYS A 87 13.44 15.93 -29.64
N GLY A 88 13.00 17.19 -29.69
CA GLY A 88 13.01 18.00 -30.91
C GLY A 88 11.71 18.07 -31.70
N THR A 89 10.73 18.81 -31.18
CA THR A 89 9.90 19.67 -32.05
C THR A 89 10.14 21.10 -31.60
N GLU A 90 11.11 21.75 -32.23
CA GLU A 90 11.14 23.20 -32.37
C GLU A 90 11.21 23.52 -33.87
N LYS A 91 10.58 24.65 -34.21
CA LYS A 91 10.02 25.04 -35.51
C LYS A 91 11.07 25.36 -36.58
#